data_AF-A0A1W9T390-F1
#
_entry.id   AF-A0A1W9T390-F1
#
_cell.length_a   1.000
_cell.length_b   1.000
_cell.length_c   1.000
_cell.angle_alpha   90.00
_cell.angle_beta   90.00
_cell.angle_gamma   90.00
#
_symmetry.space_group_name_H-M   'P 1'
#
loop_
_entity.id
_entity.type
_entity.pdbx_description
1 polymer ?
#
loop_
_entity_poly.entity_id
_entity_poly.type
_entity_poly.pdbx_seq_one_letter_code
_entity_poly.pdbx_strand_id
1 'polypeptide(L)'
;MKEQIKKLLEIINIAIKDKTENKWKNLGEVTNREIETIKTIMDIDLTGYIRVITVQDINHAIKQHGKDSKDKYPIDYSDFLHIPLIVSEADEILKGNISDRTKLQCIVYKKEIGDMYFYVEEIRTRREKLALKTFYKKPIKE
;
A
#
# COMPACT_ATOMS: atom_id res chain seq x y z
N MET A 1 -12.88 -4.44 -7.35
CA MET A 1 -13.07 -3.26 -6.48
C MET A 1 -13.98 -3.49 -5.26
N LYS A 2 -15.29 -3.76 -5.41
CA LYS A 2 -16.22 -3.94 -4.24
C LYS A 2 -15.72 -4.95 -3.20
N GLU A 3 -15.23 -6.10 -3.64
CA GLU A 3 -14.69 -7.15 -2.75
C GLU A 3 -13.42 -6.71 -2.01
N GLN A 4 -12.56 -5.91 -2.65
CA GLN A 4 -11.33 -5.39 -2.03
C GLN A 4 -11.68 -4.38 -0.94
N ILE A 5 -12.67 -3.51 -1.19
CA ILE A 5 -13.18 -2.56 -0.20
C ILE A 5 -13.75 -3.31 1.01
N LYS A 6 -14.55 -4.36 0.79
CA LYS A 6 -15.09 -5.18 1.88
C LYS A 6 -13.97 -5.77 2.75
N LYS A 7 -12.96 -6.37 2.12
CA LYS A 7 -11.79 -6.93 2.83
C LYS A 7 -11.00 -5.86 3.59
N LEU A 8 -10.85 -4.67 3.03
CA LEU A 8 -10.21 -3.52 3.68
C LEU A 8 -10.99 -3.08 4.91
N LEU A 9 -12.31 -2.91 4.80
CA LEU A 9 -13.16 -2.56 5.94
C LEU A 9 -13.03 -3.59 7.08
N GLU A 10 -13.03 -4.88 6.75
CA GLU A 10 -12.87 -5.95 7.75
C GLU A 10 -11.53 -5.83 8.50
N ILE A 11 -10.41 -5.65 7.78
CA ILE A 11 -9.09 -5.59 8.41
C ILE A 11 -8.85 -4.26 9.14
N ILE A 12 -9.42 -3.16 8.64
CA ILE A 12 -9.40 -1.84 9.29
C ILE A 12 -10.14 -1.91 10.63
N ASN A 13 -11.33 -2.51 10.65
CA ASN A 13 -12.10 -2.68 11.89
C ASN A 13 -11.33 -3.48 12.94
N ILE A 14 -10.62 -4.54 12.51
CA ILE A 14 -9.73 -5.30 13.41
C ILE A 14 -8.59 -4.40 13.88
N ALA A 15 -7.94 -3.67 12.98
CA ALA A 15 -6.81 -2.81 13.32
C ALA A 15 -7.15 -1.66 14.28
N ILE A 16 -8.38 -1.16 14.23
CA ILE A 16 -8.92 -0.18 15.19
C ILE A 16 -9.17 -0.83 16.55
N LYS A 17 -9.76 -2.03 16.57
CA LYS A 17 -10.17 -2.72 17.81
C LYS A 17 -8.98 -3.30 18.57
N ASP A 18 -8.06 -3.96 17.88
CA ASP A 18 -6.89 -4.62 18.47
C ASP A 18 -5.68 -4.52 17.54
N LYS A 19 -4.68 -3.75 17.96
CA LYS A 19 -3.45 -3.50 17.20
C LYS A 19 -2.47 -4.68 17.25
N THR A 20 -2.69 -5.66 18.12
CA THR A 20 -1.81 -6.81 18.33
C THR A 20 -2.21 -8.04 17.51
N GLU A 21 -3.43 -8.04 16.97
CA GLU A 21 -3.97 -9.13 16.15
C GLU A 21 -3.09 -9.45 14.93
N ASN A 22 -2.73 -10.71 14.76
CA ASN A 22 -1.94 -11.18 13.62
C ASN A 22 -2.85 -11.61 12.46
N LYS A 23 -3.67 -10.67 11.98
CA LYS A 23 -4.61 -10.89 10.87
C LYS A 23 -4.11 -10.21 9.59
N TRP A 24 -4.44 -10.83 8.47
CA TRP A 24 -4.10 -10.34 7.15
C TRP A 24 -5.23 -10.59 6.15
N LYS A 25 -5.24 -9.84 5.06
CA LYS A 25 -6.17 -10.02 3.93
C LYS A 25 -5.41 -10.03 2.60
N ASN A 26 -5.90 -10.84 1.67
CA ASN A 26 -5.51 -10.81 0.27
C ASN A 26 -6.42 -9.83 -0.49
N LEU A 27 -5.84 -8.73 -0.97
CA LEU A 27 -6.53 -7.68 -1.72
C LEU A 27 -6.63 -7.98 -3.23
N GLY A 28 -6.16 -9.13 -3.70
CA GLY A 28 -6.26 -9.57 -5.09
C GLY A 28 -4.91 -9.67 -5.79
N GLU A 29 -4.95 -10.17 -7.01
CA GLU A 29 -3.77 -10.31 -7.88
C GLU A 29 -3.29 -8.94 -8.39
N VAL A 30 -1.99 -8.86 -8.66
CA VAL A 30 -1.39 -7.72 -9.35
C VAL A 30 -1.86 -7.70 -10.80
N THR A 31 -2.34 -6.56 -11.30
CA THR A 31 -2.90 -6.47 -12.65
C THR A 31 -1.83 -6.53 -13.73
N ASN A 32 -2.20 -6.91 -14.96
CA ASN A 32 -1.26 -6.93 -16.09
C ASN A 32 -0.59 -5.57 -16.34
N ARG A 33 -1.33 -4.46 -16.20
CA ARG A 33 -0.78 -3.10 -16.32
C ARG A 33 0.33 -2.85 -15.29
N GLU A 34 0.11 -3.25 -14.03
CA GLU A 34 1.12 -3.14 -12.98
C GLU A 34 2.33 -4.02 -13.29
N ILE A 35 2.11 -5.28 -13.70
CA ILE A 35 3.18 -6.23 -14.05
C ILE A 35 4.05 -5.68 -15.17
N GLU A 36 3.45 -5.23 -16.27
CA GLU A 36 4.18 -4.67 -17.42
C GLU A 36 5.00 -3.44 -17.01
N THR A 37 4.37 -2.51 -16.29
CA THR A 37 5.04 -1.29 -15.83
C THR A 37 6.24 -1.62 -14.94
N ILE A 38 6.02 -2.46 -13.92
CA ILE A 38 7.05 -2.85 -12.94
C ILE A 38 8.17 -3.64 -13.60
N LYS A 39 7.86 -4.53 -14.53
CA LYS A 39 8.86 -5.27 -15.31
C LYS A 39 9.74 -4.32 -16.11
N THR A 40 9.17 -3.30 -16.74
CA THR A 40 9.95 -2.28 -17.46
C THR A 40 10.87 -1.46 -16.54
N ILE A 41 10.39 -1.00 -15.38
CA ILE A 41 11.16 -0.09 -14.52
C ILE A 41 12.14 -0.79 -13.58
N MET A 42 11.94 -2.09 -13.32
CA MET A 42 12.66 -2.82 -12.26
C MET A 42 13.23 -4.17 -12.70
N ASP A 43 12.89 -4.66 -13.90
CA ASP A 43 13.26 -6.00 -14.40
C ASP A 43 12.80 -7.13 -13.46
N ILE A 44 11.60 -6.98 -12.89
CA ILE A 44 10.98 -7.96 -12.00
C ILE A 44 9.62 -8.37 -12.58
N ASP A 45 9.43 -9.67 -12.76
CA ASP A 45 8.13 -10.23 -13.16
C ASP A 45 7.29 -10.54 -11.92
N LEU A 46 6.10 -9.93 -11.85
CA LEU A 46 5.14 -10.10 -10.76
C LEU A 46 3.93 -10.93 -11.16
N THR A 47 4.02 -11.69 -12.25
CA THR A 47 2.98 -12.63 -12.67
C THR A 47 2.64 -13.60 -11.53
N GLY A 48 1.35 -13.70 -11.18
CA GLY A 48 0.87 -14.54 -10.09
C GLY A 48 1.01 -13.94 -8.68
N TYR A 49 1.61 -12.76 -8.53
CA TYR A 49 1.73 -12.12 -7.23
C TYR A 49 0.37 -11.64 -6.73
N ILE A 50 0.20 -11.71 -5.41
CA ILE A 50 -0.97 -11.16 -4.73
C ILE A 50 -0.60 -10.00 -3.81
N ARG A 51 -1.52 -9.06 -3.67
CA ARG A 51 -1.41 -7.95 -2.74
C ARG A 51 -1.95 -8.34 -1.37
N VAL A 52 -1.18 -8.09 -0.32
CA VAL A 52 -1.57 -8.41 1.06
C VAL A 52 -1.44 -7.20 1.97
N ILE A 53 -2.34 -7.14 2.95
CA ILE A 53 -2.31 -6.13 4.00
C ILE A 53 -2.55 -6.79 5.36
N THR A 54 -1.83 -6.34 6.38
CA THR A 54 -1.96 -6.82 7.77
C THR A 54 -2.41 -5.71 8.72
N VAL A 55 -2.89 -6.10 9.90
CA VAL A 55 -3.17 -5.16 11.01
C VAL A 55 -1.93 -4.34 11.37
N GLN A 56 -0.77 -4.98 11.37
CA GLN A 56 0.51 -4.36 11.68
C GLN A 56 0.92 -3.33 10.62
N ASP A 57 0.66 -3.60 9.33
CA ASP A 57 0.99 -2.67 8.25
C ASP A 57 0.13 -1.39 8.36
N ILE A 58 -1.17 -1.53 8.63
CA ILE A 58 -2.10 -0.40 8.83
C ILE A 58 -1.66 0.44 10.03
N ASN A 59 -1.46 -0.20 11.19
CA ASN A 59 -1.05 0.50 12.40
C ASN A 59 0.36 1.11 12.28
N HIS A 60 1.26 0.50 11.50
CA HIS A 60 2.57 1.07 11.21
C HIS A 60 2.43 2.38 10.43
N ALA A 61 1.64 2.39 9.35
CA ALA A 61 1.39 3.60 8.58
C ALA A 61 0.69 4.69 9.40
N ILE A 62 -0.36 4.35 10.17
CA ILE A 62 -1.03 5.29 11.09
C ILE A 62 -0.06 5.84 12.15
N LYS A 63 0.84 5.03 12.69
CA LYS A 63 1.83 5.51 13.67
C LYS A 63 2.82 6.50 13.07
N GLN A 64 3.22 6.31 11.82
CA GLN A 64 4.21 7.16 11.15
C GLN A 64 3.59 8.41 10.53
N HIS A 65 2.36 8.29 10.03
CA HIS A 65 1.77 9.28 9.14
C HIS A 65 0.34 9.67 9.56
N GLY A 66 -0.17 9.16 10.69
CA GLY A 66 -1.50 9.51 11.18
C GLY A 66 -1.53 10.75 12.07
N LYS A 67 -2.70 11.07 12.62
CA LYS A 67 -2.95 12.28 13.41
C LYS A 67 -1.97 12.54 14.55
N ASP A 68 -1.47 11.49 15.19
CA ASP A 68 -0.54 11.58 16.31
C ASP A 68 0.94 11.65 15.87
N SER A 69 1.21 11.67 14.56
CA SER A 69 2.54 11.79 14.00
C SER A 69 2.97 13.26 13.83
N LYS A 70 4.19 13.48 13.34
CA LYS A 70 4.71 14.82 13.03
C LYS A 70 4.36 15.30 11.62
N ASP A 71 3.60 14.51 10.87
CA ASP A 71 3.25 14.86 9.50
C ASP A 71 2.23 15.99 9.47
N LYS A 72 2.45 16.93 8.54
CA LYS A 72 1.54 18.06 8.32
C LYS A 72 0.21 17.64 7.69
N TYR A 73 0.19 16.49 7.02
CA TYR A 73 -0.96 15.98 6.27
C TYR A 73 -1.23 14.54 6.70
N PRO A 74 -1.81 14.36 7.90
CA PRO A 74 -1.97 13.05 8.49
C PRO A 74 -3.01 12.22 7.73
N ILE A 75 -2.73 10.92 7.57
CA ILE A 75 -3.71 9.94 7.12
C ILE A 75 -4.59 9.45 8.26
N ASP A 76 -5.77 8.93 7.92
CA ASP A 76 -6.63 8.18 8.82
C ASP A 76 -6.96 6.78 8.28
N TYR A 77 -7.78 6.03 9.01
CA TYR A 77 -8.16 4.68 8.62
C TYR A 77 -9.01 4.64 7.34
N SER A 78 -9.77 5.69 7.04
CA SER A 78 -10.61 5.76 5.85
C SER A 78 -9.78 5.95 4.57
N ASP A 79 -8.61 6.61 4.67
CA ASP A 79 -7.69 6.79 3.55
C ASP A 79 -7.25 5.44 2.93
N PHE A 80 -7.17 4.36 3.71
CA PHE A 80 -6.81 3.02 3.20
C PHE A 80 -7.84 2.45 2.22
N LEU A 81 -9.08 2.98 2.22
CA LEU A 81 -10.11 2.59 1.27
C LEU A 81 -9.82 3.07 -0.15
N HIS A 82 -8.87 4.00 -0.33
CA HIS A 82 -8.39 4.41 -1.64
C HIS A 82 -7.41 3.42 -2.27
N ILE A 83 -6.83 2.49 -1.51
CA ILE A 83 -5.81 1.54 -2.02
C ILE A 83 -6.26 0.83 -3.32
N PRO A 84 -7.48 0.27 -3.44
CA PRO A 84 -7.90 -0.40 -4.68
C PRO A 84 -7.86 0.52 -5.90
N LEU A 85 -8.22 1.80 -5.72
CA LEU A 85 -8.20 2.82 -6.77
C LEU A 85 -6.78 3.29 -7.10
N ILE A 86 -5.93 3.40 -6.07
CA ILE A 86 -4.51 3.77 -6.23
C ILE A 86 -3.78 2.74 -7.06
N VAL A 87 -3.95 1.44 -6.78
CA VAL A 87 -3.20 0.39 -7.48
C VAL A 87 -3.73 0.11 -8.88
N SER A 88 -5.05 0.24 -9.11
CA SER A 88 -5.64 -0.04 -10.43
C SER A 88 -5.41 1.09 -11.43
N GLU A 89 -5.32 2.33 -10.96
CA GLU A 89 -5.21 3.50 -11.82
C GLU A 89 -4.29 4.55 -11.20
N ALA A 90 -3.12 4.11 -10.75
CA ALA A 90 -2.03 5.02 -10.36
C ALA A 90 -1.71 5.99 -11.51
N ASP A 91 -1.40 7.23 -11.14
CA ASP A 91 -0.90 8.25 -12.07
C ASP A 91 0.57 7.94 -12.41
N GLU A 92 1.33 7.51 -11.40
CA GLU A 92 2.71 7.07 -11.56
C GLU A 92 2.99 5.81 -10.74
N ILE A 93 3.76 4.88 -11.32
CA ILE A 93 4.38 3.76 -10.63
C ILE A 93 5.90 3.94 -10.72
N LEU A 94 6.57 3.99 -9.57
CA LEU A 94 8.00 4.26 -9.48
C LEU A 94 8.73 3.14 -8.77
N LYS A 95 10.02 2.99 -9.13
CA LYS A 95 10.96 2.17 -8.38
C LYS A 95 11.21 2.84 -7.04
N GLY A 96 10.74 2.21 -5.97
CA GLY A 96 11.02 2.65 -4.60
C GLY A 96 12.45 2.35 -4.17
N ASN A 97 12.83 2.88 -3.02
CA ASN A 97 14.10 2.52 -2.39
C ASN A 97 14.06 1.06 -1.89
N ILE A 98 15.23 0.47 -1.69
CA ILE A 98 15.34 -0.78 -0.94
C ILE A 98 15.02 -0.48 0.52
N SER A 99 14.11 -1.24 1.12
CA SER A 99 13.76 -1.11 2.53
C SER A 99 14.98 -1.39 3.41
N ASP A 100 15.36 -0.42 4.25
CA ASP A 100 16.53 -0.59 5.13
C ASP A 100 16.39 -1.74 6.11
N ARG A 101 15.15 -2.00 6.56
CA ARG A 101 14.82 -3.03 7.55
C ARG A 101 14.75 -4.43 6.94
N THR A 102 14.09 -4.57 5.79
CA THR A 102 13.82 -5.89 5.19
C THR A 102 14.78 -6.23 4.05
N LYS A 103 15.55 -5.25 3.57
CA LYS A 103 16.42 -5.34 2.37
C LYS A 103 15.66 -5.79 1.12
N LEU A 104 14.35 -5.54 1.09
CA LEU A 104 13.48 -5.84 -0.03
C LEU A 104 13.27 -4.60 -0.90
N GLN A 105 13.18 -4.82 -2.20
CA GLN A 105 12.85 -3.79 -3.16
C GLN A 105 11.41 -3.29 -2.96
N CYS A 106 11.21 -1.97 -2.98
CA CYS A 106 9.89 -1.37 -2.89
C CYS A 106 9.36 -0.83 -4.23
N ILE A 107 8.04 -0.70 -4.31
CA ILE A 107 7.30 -0.03 -5.39
C ILE A 107 6.57 1.15 -4.75
N VAL A 108 6.53 2.28 -5.43
CA VAL A 108 5.75 3.46 -5.00
C VAL A 108 4.67 3.73 -6.03
N TYR A 109 3.42 3.69 -5.60
CA TYR A 109 2.27 4.13 -6.38
C TYR A 109 1.91 5.55 -5.94
N LYS A 110 1.76 6.45 -6.92
CA LYS A 110 1.21 7.79 -6.70
C LYS A 110 -0.17 7.89 -7.32
N LYS A 111 -1.09 8.53 -6.60
CA LYS A 111 -2.38 8.90 -7.16
C LYS A 111 -2.92 10.18 -6.53
N GLU A 112 -3.44 11.06 -7.36
CA GLU A 112 -4.15 12.26 -6.94
C GLU A 112 -5.62 11.95 -6.62
N ILE A 113 -6.04 12.22 -5.38
CA ILE A 113 -7.41 12.07 -4.89
C ILE A 113 -7.70 13.23 -3.93
N GLY A 114 -7.73 14.46 -4.46
CA GLY A 114 -7.79 15.70 -3.67
C GLY A 114 -6.46 16.05 -3.00
N ASP A 115 -5.78 15.06 -2.41
CA ASP A 115 -4.37 15.09 -2.02
C ASP A 115 -3.56 14.16 -2.93
N MET A 116 -2.23 14.31 -2.93
CA MET A 116 -1.32 13.35 -3.56
C MET A 116 -1.02 12.19 -2.59
N TYR A 117 -1.56 11.01 -2.89
CA TYR A 117 -1.34 9.80 -2.11
C TYR A 117 -0.11 9.04 -2.57
N PHE A 118 0.65 8.50 -1.61
CA PHE A 118 1.83 7.67 -1.83
C PHE A 118 1.62 6.33 -1.11
N TYR A 119 1.37 5.28 -1.89
CA TYR A 119 1.23 3.92 -1.40
C TYR A 119 2.49 3.13 -1.73
N VAL A 120 3.18 2.64 -0.69
CA VAL A 120 4.48 1.96 -0.85
C VAL A 120 4.32 0.50 -0.48
N GLU A 121 4.76 -0.38 -1.39
CA GLU A 121 4.76 -1.82 -1.17
C GLU A 121 6.16 -2.40 -1.24
N GLU A 122 6.43 -3.44 -0.45
CA GLU A 122 7.63 -4.25 -0.59
C GLU A 122 7.34 -5.53 -1.39
N ILE A 123 8.28 -5.89 -2.27
CA ILE A 123 8.22 -7.11 -3.08
C ILE A 123 8.78 -8.26 -2.25
N ARG A 124 7.93 -9.21 -1.86
CA ARG A 124 8.31 -10.42 -1.11
C ARG A 124 8.41 -11.60 -2.06
N THR A 125 9.56 -11.73 -2.74
CA THR A 125 9.77 -12.70 -3.84
C THR A 125 9.49 -14.15 -3.45
N ARG A 126 9.97 -14.61 -2.28
CA ARG A 126 9.76 -15.99 -1.80
C ARG A 126 8.31 -16.36 -1.53
N ARG A 127 7.42 -15.38 -1.39
CA ARG A 127 6.00 -15.59 -1.03
C ARG A 127 5.05 -15.11 -2.11
N GLU A 128 5.58 -14.60 -3.23
CA GLU A 128 4.81 -14.03 -4.34
C GLU A 128 3.79 -12.99 -3.85
N LYS A 129 4.26 -12.09 -2.97
CA LYS A 129 3.42 -11.10 -2.28
C LYS A 129 3.95 -9.69 -2.46
N LEU A 130 3.04 -8.76 -2.74
CA LEU A 130 3.24 -7.34 -2.48
C LEU A 130 2.62 -7.00 -1.13
N ALA A 131 3.39 -6.44 -0.22
CA ALA A 131 2.91 -6.08 1.12
C ALA A 131 3.06 -4.59 1.38
N LEU A 132 2.03 -3.97 1.98
CA LEU A 132 2.09 -2.57 2.40
C LEU A 132 3.30 -2.33 3.30
N LYS A 133 4.17 -1.40 2.90
CA LYS A 133 5.35 -0.98 3.66
C LYS A 133 5.12 0.33 4.41
N THR A 134 4.49 1.30 3.76
CA THR A 134 4.03 2.56 4.34
C THR A 134 3.01 3.24 3.43
N PHE A 135 2.20 4.14 3.99
CA PHE A 135 1.17 4.89 3.27
C PHE A 135 1.08 6.29 3.86
N TYR A 136 1.08 7.31 3.01
CA TYR A 136 1.03 8.71 3.42
C TYR A 136 0.46 9.58 2.29
N LYS A 137 0.09 10.82 2.62
CA LYS A 137 -0.38 11.81 1.65
C LYS A 137 0.37 13.13 1.79
N LYS A 138 0.35 13.92 0.74
CA LYS A 138 0.92 15.28 0.67
C LYS A 138 -0.04 16.16 -0.12
N PRO A 139 -0.03 17.49 0.11
CA PRO A 139 -0.81 18.41 -0.70
C PRO A 139 -0.31 18.32 -2.13
N ILE A 140 -1.22 18.48 -3.08
CA ILE A 140 -0.86 18.80 -4.45
C ILE A 140 -0.21 20.18 -4.38
N LYS A 141 1.05 20.30 -4.79
CA LYS A 141 1.68 21.62 -4.89
C LYS A 141 1.03 22.32 -6.09
N GLU A 142 0.44 23.49 -5.84
CA GLU A 142 0.14 24.48 -6.89
C GLU A 142 1.41 24.95 -7.61
#